data_AF-A0A7S0J7F8-F1
#
_entry.id   AF-A0A7S0J7F8-F1
#
_cell.length_a   1.000
_cell.length_b   1.000
_cell.length_c   1.000
_cell.angle_alpha   90.00
_cell.angle_beta   90.00
_cell.angle_gamma   90.00
#
_symmetry.space_group_name_H-M   'P 1'
#
loop_
_entity.id
_entity.type
_entity.pdbx_description
1 polymer ?
#
loop_
_entity_poly.entity_id
_entity_poly.type
_entity_poly.pdbx_seq_one_letter_code
_entity_poly.pdbx_strand_id
1 'polypeptide(L)'
;MRPSLATFTRLRKQMVGKLCERKITDQSVINTAMKHWQRLPFGYNVPYQMFDAAQQSYWADKDVAVVHFIGEPKPWATHTLSQKSTARTYYSARRTKLSSHARQTALWLSTCRAVAVH
;
A
#
# COMPACT_ATOMS: atom_id res chain seq x y z
N MET A 1 17.42 -3.12 1.45
CA MET A 1 17.64 -4.47 0.90
C MET A 1 18.82 -4.37 -0.07
N ARG A 2 19.78 -5.31 -0.05
CA ARG A 2 20.89 -5.29 -1.01
C ARG A 2 20.56 -6.16 -2.24
N PRO A 3 20.91 -5.77 -3.47
CA PRO A 3 20.75 -6.61 -4.64
C PRO A 3 21.45 -7.97 -4.45
N SER A 4 20.75 -9.07 -4.73
CA SER A 4 21.27 -10.43 -4.56
C SER A 4 20.39 -11.44 -5.27
N LEU A 5 21.00 -12.33 -6.05
CA LEU A 5 20.30 -13.44 -6.71
C LEU A 5 19.59 -14.35 -5.69
N ALA A 6 20.22 -14.62 -4.55
CA ALA A 6 19.63 -15.42 -3.49
C ALA A 6 18.36 -14.76 -2.91
N THR A 7 18.39 -13.44 -2.72
CA THR A 7 17.21 -12.69 -2.24
C THR A 7 16.10 -12.68 -3.27
N PHE A 8 16.42 -12.50 -4.55
CA PHE A 8 15.45 -12.57 -5.64
C PHE A 8 14.75 -13.94 -5.70
N THR A 9 15.53 -15.03 -5.69
CA THR A 9 14.98 -16.40 -5.71
C THR A 9 14.07 -16.67 -4.51
N ARG A 10 14.43 -16.16 -3.32
CA ARG A 10 13.59 -16.26 -2.12
C ARG A 10 12.26 -15.51 -2.28
N LEU A 11 12.29 -14.27 -2.78
CA LEU A 11 11.08 -13.48 -3.02
C LEU A 11 10.16 -14.17 -4.04
N ARG A 12 10.72 -14.71 -5.12
CA ARG A 12 9.97 -15.44 -6.16
C ARG A 12 9.24 -16.67 -5.59
N LYS A 13 9.88 -17.43 -4.68
CA LYS A 13 9.22 -18.57 -4.01
C LYS A 13 8.03 -18.13 -3.14
N GLN A 14 8.13 -16.98 -2.47
CA GLN A 14 7.05 -16.47 -1.60
C GLN A 14 5.81 -16.00 -2.37
N MET A 15 5.95 -15.62 -3.64
CA MET A 15 4.80 -15.28 -4.48
C MET A 15 3.85 -16.46 -4.68
N VAL A 16 4.38 -17.69 -4.75
CA VAL A 16 3.57 -18.92 -4.93
C VAL A 16 2.68 -19.16 -3.70
N GLY A 17 3.20 -18.93 -2.50
CA GLY A 17 2.41 -19.03 -1.26
C GLY A 17 1.34 -17.94 -1.09
N LYS A 18 1.31 -16.95 -2.00
CA LYS A 18 0.38 -15.81 -1.98
C LYS A 18 -0.60 -15.82 -3.15
N LEU A 19 -0.73 -16.93 -3.88
CA LEU A 19 -1.78 -17.10 -4.91
C LEU A 19 -3.19 -16.91 -4.32
N CYS A 20 -3.30 -17.19 -3.03
CA CYS A 20 -4.38 -16.78 -2.17
C CYS A 20 -4.14 -15.40 -1.57
N GLU A 21 -3.81 -14.39 -2.37
CA GLU A 21 -4.14 -12.99 -2.10
C GLU A 21 -4.96 -12.41 -3.26
N ARG A 22 -6.04 -11.66 -2.97
CA ARG A 22 -6.87 -11.03 -4.04
C ARG A 22 -6.04 -10.18 -4.99
N LYS A 23 -4.95 -9.60 -4.48
CA LYS A 23 -3.91 -8.93 -5.24
C LYS A 23 -2.58 -9.20 -4.55
N ILE A 24 -1.69 -9.94 -5.20
CA ILE A 24 -0.31 -10.08 -4.76
C ILE A 24 0.37 -8.72 -4.96
N THR A 25 0.90 -8.15 -3.88
CA THR A 25 1.67 -6.90 -3.94
C THR A 25 3.11 -7.16 -3.54
N ASP A 26 4.01 -6.33 -4.03
CA ASP A 26 5.40 -6.30 -3.59
C ASP A 26 5.47 -6.14 -2.07
N GLN A 27 4.66 -5.25 -1.48
CA GLN A 27 4.60 -5.04 -0.04
C GLN A 27 4.25 -6.33 0.72
N SER A 28 3.27 -7.12 0.25
CA SER A 28 2.87 -8.34 0.93
C SER A 28 3.93 -9.43 0.80
N VAL A 29 4.52 -9.61 -0.39
CA VAL A 29 5.58 -10.60 -0.67
C VAL A 29 6.82 -10.30 0.19
N ILE A 30 7.26 -9.05 0.19
CA ILE A 30 8.45 -8.61 0.92
C ILE A 30 8.27 -8.77 2.42
N ASN A 31 7.12 -8.37 2.98
CA ASN A 31 6.84 -8.49 4.41
C ASN A 31 6.80 -9.95 4.89
N THR A 32 6.32 -10.88 4.06
CA THR A 32 6.34 -12.31 4.41
C THR A 32 7.74 -12.91 4.28
N ALA A 33 8.49 -12.54 3.23
CA ALA A 33 9.83 -13.06 2.99
C ALA A 33 10.87 -12.58 4.00
N MET A 34 10.66 -11.40 4.58
CA MET A 34 11.65 -10.69 5.38
C MET A 34 11.01 -10.35 6.73
N LYS A 35 11.17 -11.23 7.73
CA LYS A 35 10.53 -11.07 9.05
C LYS A 35 11.26 -10.10 10.00
N HIS A 36 12.53 -9.79 9.73
CA HIS A 36 13.38 -8.99 10.60
C HIS A 36 13.86 -7.71 9.91
N TRP A 37 12.93 -6.77 9.69
CA TRP A 37 13.28 -5.44 9.21
C TRP A 37 13.73 -4.55 10.37
N GLN A 38 14.78 -3.78 10.12
CA GLN A 38 15.03 -2.57 10.89
C GLN A 38 13.92 -1.57 10.53
N ARG A 39 13.25 -1.03 11.55
CA ARG A 39 12.23 -0.01 11.37
C ARG A 39 12.92 1.31 11.05
N LEU A 40 12.61 1.87 9.88
CA LEU A 40 13.00 3.24 9.56
C LEU A 40 12.17 4.23 10.38
N PRO A 41 12.71 5.40 10.75
CA PRO A 41 11.91 6.46 11.34
C PRO A 41 10.77 6.85 10.41
N PHE A 42 9.62 7.22 11.00
CA PHE A 42 8.40 7.48 10.24
C PHE A 42 8.55 8.60 9.18
N GLY A 43 9.35 9.63 9.49
CA GLY A 43 9.63 10.76 8.58
C GLY A 43 10.21 10.37 7.21
N TYR A 44 10.77 9.16 7.08
CA TYR A 44 11.34 8.66 5.82
C TYR A 44 10.31 8.03 4.87
N ASN A 45 9.04 7.89 5.29
CA ASN A 45 7.99 7.32 4.44
C ASN A 45 6.59 7.73 4.94
N VAL A 46 6.33 9.04 5.05
CA VAL A 46 5.05 9.57 5.54
C VAL A 46 3.98 9.44 4.46
N PRO A 47 2.86 8.73 4.68
CA PRO A 47 1.77 8.69 3.70
C PRO A 47 1.16 10.08 3.48
N TYR A 48 0.97 10.47 2.21
CA TYR A 48 0.41 11.79 1.87
C TYR A 48 -0.92 12.08 2.56
N GLN A 49 -1.79 11.08 2.73
CA GLN A 49 -3.08 11.26 3.41
C GLN A 49 -2.93 11.69 4.87
N MET A 50 -1.87 11.25 5.56
CA MET A 50 -1.58 11.67 6.92
C MET A 50 -0.96 13.06 6.92
N PHE A 51 -0.04 13.31 5.97
CA PHE A 51 0.61 14.60 5.80
C PHE A 51 -0.41 15.74 5.57
N ASP A 52 -1.36 15.54 4.65
CA ASP A 52 -2.41 16.50 4.30
C ASP A 52 -3.47 16.68 5.40
N ALA A 53 -3.74 15.63 6.18
CA ALA A 53 -4.75 15.68 7.24
C ALA A 53 -4.26 16.34 8.54
N ALA A 54 -2.95 16.32 8.79
CA ALA A 54 -2.38 16.90 10.01
C ALA A 54 -2.09 18.39 9.84
N GLN A 55 -2.13 19.14 10.95
CA GLN A 55 -1.77 20.56 10.96
C GLN A 55 -0.28 20.75 10.69
N GLN A 56 0.10 21.84 10.04
CA GLN A 56 1.51 22.11 9.72
C GLN A 56 2.41 22.17 10.98
N SER A 57 1.89 22.65 12.10
CA SER A 57 2.57 22.66 13.40
C SER A 57 2.93 21.25 13.90
N TYR A 58 2.12 20.23 13.60
CA TYR A 58 2.43 18.85 13.94
C TYR A 58 3.71 18.36 13.25
N TRP A 59 3.99 18.87 12.05
CA TRP A 59 5.14 18.45 11.24
C TRP A 59 6.43 19.20 11.55
N ALA A 60 6.35 20.36 12.23
CA ALA A 60 7.51 21.19 12.55
C ALA A 60 8.59 20.41 13.32
N ASP A 61 8.17 19.48 14.17
CA ASP A 61 9.07 18.70 15.04
C ASP A 61 9.30 17.25 14.57
N LYS A 62 8.85 16.89 13.36
CA LYS A 62 8.79 15.47 12.91
C LYS A 62 9.85 15.08 11.89
N ASP A 63 10.72 16.00 11.50
CA ASP A 63 11.82 15.79 10.54
C ASP A 63 11.38 14.95 9.33
N VAL A 64 10.39 15.47 8.61
CA VAL A 64 9.79 14.78 7.47
C VAL A 64 10.73 14.87 6.27
N ALA A 65 11.43 13.77 5.99
CA ALA A 65 12.32 13.67 4.84
C ALA A 65 11.59 13.30 3.54
N VAL A 66 10.55 12.45 3.62
CA VAL A 66 9.85 11.93 2.42
C VAL A 66 8.36 11.79 2.65
N VAL A 67 7.58 12.35 1.71
CA VAL A 67 6.13 12.16 1.61
C VAL A 67 5.80 11.19 0.47
N HIS A 68 5.06 10.13 0.78
CA HIS A 68 4.71 9.05 -0.13
C HIS A 68 3.25 9.15 -0.61
N PHE A 69 3.08 9.42 -1.90
CA PHE A 69 1.77 9.45 -2.58
C PHE A 69 1.28 8.04 -2.93
N ILE A 70 0.71 7.34 -1.93
CA ILE A 70 0.16 5.99 -2.07
C ILE A 70 -1.22 6.04 -2.71
N GLY A 71 -1.44 5.19 -3.72
CA GLY A 71 -2.70 5.11 -4.48
C GLY A 71 -2.83 6.17 -5.56
N GLU A 72 -4.07 6.39 -6.01
CA GLU A 72 -4.46 7.39 -7.02
C GLU A 72 -5.24 8.55 -6.37
N PRO A 73 -5.26 9.75 -7.00
CA PRO A 73 -4.47 10.14 -8.16
C PRO A 73 -2.98 10.34 -7.82
N LYS A 74 -2.10 10.13 -8.80
CA LYS A 74 -0.69 10.53 -8.67
C LYS A 74 -0.51 12.05 -8.79
N PRO A 75 0.55 12.64 -8.20
CA PRO A 75 0.78 14.08 -8.26
C PRO A 75 0.80 14.63 -9.69
N TRP A 76 1.40 13.90 -10.62
CA TRP A 76 1.46 14.27 -12.05
C TRP A 76 0.12 14.17 -12.78
N ALA A 77 -0.89 13.50 -12.22
CA ALA A 77 -2.24 13.49 -12.79
C ALA A 77 -2.94 14.86 -12.71
N THR A 78 -2.38 15.82 -11.95
CA THR A 78 -2.92 17.19 -11.84
C THR A 78 -2.64 18.06 -13.06
N HIS A 79 -1.69 17.71 -13.93
CA HIS A 79 -1.42 18.49 -15.15
C HIS A 79 -2.52 18.39 -16.21
N THR A 80 -3.35 17.33 -16.15
CA THR A 80 -4.49 17.13 -17.06
C THR A 80 -5.80 17.71 -16.52
N LEU A 81 -5.82 18.17 -15.26
CA LEU A 81 -6.98 18.79 -14.63
C LEU A 81 -6.66 20.25 -14.35
N SER A 82 -6.69 21.06 -15.42
CA SER A 82 -7.01 22.47 -15.27
C SER A 82 -8.28 22.59 -14.42
N GLN A 83 -8.26 23.49 -13.44
CA GLN A 83 -9.37 23.91 -12.57
C GLN A 83 -9.55 23.11 -11.25
N LYS A 84 -8.98 23.70 -10.19
CA LYS A 84 -9.67 24.04 -8.92
C LYS A 84 -10.84 23.10 -8.54
N SER A 85 -10.58 22.05 -7.75
CA SER A 85 -11.49 21.43 -6.72
C SER A 85 -11.39 19.91 -6.53
N THR A 86 -10.60 19.17 -7.31
CA THR A 86 -10.79 17.71 -7.41
C THR A 86 -9.87 16.83 -6.53
N ALA A 87 -8.70 17.29 -6.09
CA ALA A 87 -7.82 16.45 -5.26
C ALA A 87 -8.39 16.18 -3.86
N ARG A 88 -8.85 17.23 -3.16
CA ARG A 88 -9.41 17.12 -1.79
C ARG A 88 -10.74 16.36 -1.76
N THR A 89 -11.57 16.51 -2.81
CA THR A 89 -12.88 15.85 -2.94
C THR A 89 -12.75 14.36 -3.31
N TYR A 90 -11.70 13.97 -4.05
CA TYR A 90 -11.52 12.58 -4.45
C TYR A 90 -11.04 11.68 -3.29
N TYR A 91 -10.12 12.16 -2.45
CA TYR A 91 -9.62 11.36 -1.33
C TYR A 91 -10.64 11.15 -0.21
N SER A 92 -11.60 12.07 -0.03
CA SER A 92 -12.68 11.94 0.96
C SER A 92 -13.80 10.98 0.51
N ALA A 93 -14.02 10.80 -0.79
CA ALA A 93 -15.08 9.96 -1.35
C ALA A 93 -14.81 8.43 -1.25
N ARG A 94 -13.60 8.00 -0.85
CA ARG A 94 -13.24 6.57 -0.81
C ARG A 94 -13.82 5.82 0.41
N ARG A 95 -14.36 6.53 1.40
CA ARG A 95 -14.86 5.97 2.68
C ARG A 95 -16.14 5.14 2.53
N THR A 96 -16.89 5.30 1.43
CA THR A 96 -18.21 4.68 1.22
C THR A 96 -18.20 3.35 0.44
N LYS A 97 -17.06 2.94 -0.16
CA LYS A 97 -16.96 1.69 -0.96
C LYS A 97 -16.70 0.40 -0.14
N LEU A 98 -16.90 0.41 1.18
CA LEU A 98 -16.61 -0.75 2.04
C LEU A 98 -17.63 -1.90 1.92
N SER A 99 -18.88 -1.65 1.48
CA SER A 99 -19.95 -2.66 1.52
C SER A 99 -19.92 -3.67 0.36
N SER A 100 -19.40 -3.31 -0.82
CA SER A 100 -19.26 -4.22 -1.97
C SER A 100 -18.04 -5.14 -1.86
N HIS A 101 -17.00 -4.74 -1.14
CA HIS A 101 -15.79 -5.54 -0.91
C HIS A 101 -16.08 -6.81 -0.11
N ALA A 102 -16.95 -6.73 0.89
CA ALA A 102 -17.25 -7.85 1.80
C ALA A 102 -17.80 -9.09 1.07
N ARG A 103 -18.61 -8.90 0.02
CA ARG A 103 -19.18 -10.00 -0.79
C ARG A 103 -18.13 -10.66 -1.69
N GLN A 104 -17.19 -9.90 -2.24
CA GLN A 104 -16.09 -10.48 -3.04
C GLN A 104 -15.07 -11.24 -2.17
N THR A 105 -14.86 -10.82 -0.93
CA THR A 105 -13.95 -11.52 0.00
C THR A 105 -14.46 -12.91 0.38
N ALA A 106 -15.78 -13.07 0.54
CA ALA A 106 -16.40 -14.34 0.92
C ALA A 106 -16.27 -15.43 -0.17
N LEU A 107 -16.42 -15.06 -1.45
CA LEU A 107 -16.31 -16.00 -2.59
C LEU A 107 -14.87 -16.48 -2.83
N TRP A 108 -13.89 -15.65 -2.45
CA TRP A 108 -12.47 -15.92 -2.65
C TRP A 108 -11.87 -16.77 -1.51
N LEU A 109 -12.39 -16.64 -0.29
CA LEU A 109 -12.02 -17.48 0.85
C LEU A 109 -12.41 -18.96 0.66
N SER A 110 -13.51 -19.25 -0.05
CA SER A 110 -13.95 -20.63 -0.32
C SER A 110 -13.06 -21.35 -1.33
N THR A 111 -12.50 -20.63 -2.32
CA THR A 111 -11.60 -21.19 -3.33
C THR A 111 -10.20 -21.43 -2.77
N CYS A 112 -9.73 -20.56 -1.88
CA CYS A 112 -8.41 -20.70 -1.25
C CYS A 112 -8.30 -21.83 -0.23
N ARG A 113 -9.42 -22.21 0.41
CA ARG A 113 -9.47 -23.37 1.32
C ARG A 113 -9.22 -24.70 0.59
N ALA A 114 -9.51 -24.79 -0.71
CA ALA A 114 -9.32 -26.01 -1.50
C ALA A 114 -7.87 -26.23 -1.97
N VAL A 115 -7.08 -25.15 -2.10
CA VAL A 115 -5.67 -25.22 -2.57
C VAL A 115 -4.69 -25.56 -1.44
N ALA A 116 -5.08 -25.37 -0.18
CA ALA A 116 -4.21 -25.60 0.98
C ALA A 116 -4.17 -27.08 1.48
N VAL A 117 -4.82 -28.01 0.77
CA VAL A 117 -5.02 -29.42 1.23
C VAL A 117 -4.25 -30.45 0.36
N HIS A 118 -3.40 -30.02 -0.58
CA HIS A 118 -2.57 -30.93 -1.38
C HIS A 118 -1.08 -30.61 -1.30
#